data_AF-B2J9U7-F1
#
_entry.id   AF-B2J9U7-F1
#
_cell.length_a   1.000
_cell.length_b   1.000
_cell.length_c   1.000
_cell.angle_alpha   90.00
_cell.angle_beta   90.00
_cell.angle_gamma   90.00
#
_symmetry.space_group_name_H-M   'P 1'
#
loop_
_entity.id
_entity.type
_entity.pdbx_description
1 polymer ?
#
loop_
_entity_poly.entity_id
_entity_poly.type
_entity_poly.pdbx_seq_one_letter_code
_entity_poly.pdbx_strand_id
1 'polypeptide(L)'
;MKYTNLPQPIPKRILGIAINRQPGATGLWVTSKYDVWHLPNGLIFKLGDPLRVSWFKEGREATREEVLESINSGYPILLEAAQIDGAGAVKKLEEMRDRALELLPVTVTV
;
A
#
# COMPACT_ATOMS: atom_id res chain seq x y z
N MET A 1 14.52 15.15 18.25
CA MET A 1 13.08 14.85 18.17
C MET A 1 12.86 13.48 18.81
N LYS A 2 12.09 13.36 19.90
CA LYS A 2 11.78 12.04 20.50
C LYS A 2 10.63 11.44 19.70
N TYR A 3 10.81 10.27 19.09
CA TYR A 3 9.75 9.53 18.43
C TYR A 3 8.86 8.85 19.48
N THR A 4 8.00 9.63 20.15
CA THR A 4 7.17 9.16 21.27
C THR A 4 6.06 8.21 20.85
N ASN A 5 5.74 8.12 19.55
CA ASN A 5 4.62 7.36 19.02
C ASN A 5 5.05 6.13 18.21
N LEU A 6 6.35 5.81 18.17
CA LEU A 6 6.84 4.57 17.55
C LEU A 6 6.94 3.46 18.59
N PRO A 7 6.64 2.19 18.21
CA PRO A 7 6.92 1.04 19.05
C PRO A 7 8.39 1.03 19.50
N GLN A 8 8.62 0.79 20.79
CA GLN A 8 9.96 0.73 21.36
C GLN A 8 10.42 -0.73 21.51
N PRO A 9 11.71 -1.04 21.26
CA PRO A 9 12.75 -0.12 20.80
C PRO A 9 12.60 0.24 19.32
N ILE A 10 12.98 1.47 18.94
CA ILE A 10 13.02 1.87 17.52
C ILE A 10 14.03 0.97 16.79
N PRO A 11 13.62 0.23 15.75
CA PRO A 11 14.53 -0.65 15.03
C PRO A 11 15.56 0.16 14.25
N LYS A 12 16.79 -0.38 14.19
CA LYS A 12 17.93 0.27 13.50
C LYS A 12 17.86 0.18 11.97
N ARG A 13 16.98 -0.67 11.43
CA ARG A 13 16.87 -0.94 9.99
C ARG A 13 15.41 -0.94 9.54
N ILE A 14 15.17 -0.30 8.40
CA ILE A 14 13.88 -0.29 7.72
C ILE A 14 13.77 -1.57 6.90
N LEU A 15 12.63 -2.25 7.01
CA LEU A 15 12.29 -3.42 6.20
C LEU A 15 11.32 -3.03 5.09
N GLY A 16 11.32 -3.83 4.02
CA GLY A 16 10.60 -3.53 2.79
C GLY A 16 11.45 -2.73 1.81
N ILE A 17 11.07 -2.83 0.54
CA ILE A 17 11.70 -2.10 -0.57
C ILE A 17 10.61 -1.21 -1.17
N ALA A 18 10.84 0.10 -1.16
CA ALA A 18 9.96 1.04 -1.84
C ALA A 18 10.24 0.99 -3.35
N ILE A 19 9.20 0.94 -4.17
CA ILE A 19 9.35 1.12 -5.62
C ILE A 19 9.69 2.59 -5.91
N ASN A 20 10.75 2.84 -6.66
CA ASN A 20 11.22 4.20 -6.95
C ASN A 20 10.49 4.79 -8.17
N ARG A 21 9.25 5.25 -7.98
CA ARG A 21 8.43 5.90 -9.02
C ARG A 21 7.51 6.97 -8.44
N GLN A 22 7.02 7.86 -9.30
CA GLN A 22 5.92 8.75 -8.97
C GLN A 22 4.58 8.07 -9.32
N PRO A 23 3.73 7.71 -8.35
CA PRO A 23 2.50 6.99 -8.63
C PRO A 23 1.40 7.88 -9.23
N GLY A 24 1.49 9.20 -9.13
CA GLY A 24 0.50 10.14 -9.67
C GLY A 24 -0.86 10.15 -8.94
N ALA A 25 -1.08 9.27 -7.97
CA ALA A 25 -2.26 9.21 -7.12
C ALA A 25 -1.86 8.92 -5.66
N THR A 26 -2.64 9.42 -4.71
CA THR A 26 -2.47 9.20 -3.26
C THR A 26 -3.74 8.59 -2.68
N GLY A 27 -3.61 7.46 -1.98
CA GLY A 27 -4.70 6.85 -1.22
C GLY A 27 -4.61 7.21 0.26
N LEU A 28 -5.67 7.81 0.81
CA LEU A 28 -5.84 8.01 2.24
C LEU A 28 -6.56 6.79 2.83
N TRP A 29 -5.84 5.96 3.56
CA TRP A 29 -6.34 4.74 4.20
C TRP A 29 -6.70 5.01 5.67
N VAL A 30 -7.98 4.94 6.03
CA VAL A 30 -8.44 5.09 7.41
C VAL A 30 -8.81 3.72 7.96
N THR A 31 -8.12 3.27 9.02
CA THR A 31 -8.41 2.00 9.72
C THR A 31 -8.32 2.17 11.23
N SER A 32 -9.06 1.37 11.98
CA SER A 32 -9.00 1.31 13.46
C SER A 32 -8.05 0.24 13.98
N LYS A 33 -7.47 -0.57 13.09
CA LYS A 33 -6.62 -1.70 13.46
C LYS A 33 -5.32 -1.70 12.67
N TYR A 34 -4.23 -2.01 13.35
CA TYR A 34 -2.96 -2.35 12.74
C TYR A 34 -2.24 -3.34 13.65
N ASP A 35 -1.43 -4.21 13.03
CA ASP A 35 -0.52 -5.10 13.73
C ASP A 35 0.91 -4.61 13.52
N VAL A 36 1.73 -4.71 14.57
CA VAL A 36 3.18 -4.47 14.49
C VAL A 36 3.87 -5.82 14.47
N TRP A 37 4.53 -6.12 13.36
CA TRP A 37 5.31 -7.36 13.22
C TRP A 37 6.77 -7.05 13.51
N HIS A 38 7.27 -7.62 14.61
CA HIS A 38 8.69 -7.58 14.95
C HIS A 38 9.40 -8.72 14.24
N LEU A 39 10.30 -8.37 13.33
CA LEU A 39 11.16 -9.30 12.61
C LEU A 39 12.60 -9.18 13.15
N PRO A 40 13.46 -10.21 12.98
CA PRO A 40 14.82 -10.19 13.51
C PRO A 40 15.64 -8.95 13.10
N ASN A 41 15.30 -8.33 11.97
CA ASN A 41 16.00 -7.22 11.35
C ASN A 41 15.20 -5.90 11.29
N GLY A 42 14.03 -5.79 11.93
CA GLY A 42 13.25 -4.55 11.95
C GLY A 42 11.77 -4.76 12.28
N LEU A 43 10.94 -3.75 12.00
CA LEU A 43 9.49 -3.86 12.16
C LEU A 43 8.78 -3.58 10.84
N ILE A 44 7.62 -4.22 10.66
CA ILE A 44 6.68 -3.95 9.57
C ILE A 44 5.31 -3.68 10.19
N PHE A 45 4.61 -2.67 9.68
CA PHE A 45 3.21 -2.44 10.03
C PHE A 45 2.33 -3.16 9.02
N LYS A 46 1.41 -3.98 9.52
CA LYS A 46 0.32 -4.53 8.74
C LYS A 46 -0.95 -3.74 9.08
N LEU A 47 -1.42 -2.94 8.13
CA LEU A 47 -2.66 -2.20 8.29
C LEU A 47 -3.85 -3.18 8.20
N GLY A 48 -4.85 -3.00 9.06
CA GLY A 48 -6.11 -3.71 8.97
C GLY A 48 -6.98 -3.19 7.82
N ASP A 49 -8.11 -3.86 7.58
CA ASP A 49 -9.09 -3.43 6.57
C ASP A 49 -9.49 -1.96 6.76
N PRO A 50 -9.70 -1.21 5.67
CA PRO A 50 -10.05 0.19 5.76
C PRO A 50 -11.52 0.35 6.15
N LEU A 51 -11.80 1.29 7.04
CA LEU A 51 -13.14 1.83 7.26
C LEU A 51 -13.54 2.78 6.12
N ARG A 52 -12.55 3.47 5.55
CA ARG A 52 -12.71 4.37 4.42
C ARG A 52 -11.39 4.47 3.65
N VAL A 53 -11.50 4.49 2.32
CA VAL A 53 -10.41 4.89 1.43
C VAL A 53 -10.87 6.10 0.63
N SER A 54 -9.99 7.08 0.47
CA SER A 54 -10.24 8.24 -0.40
C SER A 54 -9.01 8.49 -1.26
N TRP A 55 -9.21 8.74 -2.54
CA TRP A 55 -8.13 8.84 -3.51
C TRP A 55 -8.02 10.26 -4.03
N PHE A 56 -6.80 10.75 -4.16
CA PHE A 56 -6.51 12.09 -4.61
C PHE A 56 -5.45 12.10 -5.71
N LYS A 57 -5.59 13.03 -6.65
CA LYS A 57 -4.60 13.35 -7.67
C LYS A 57 -4.60 14.86 -7.84
N GLU A 58 -3.40 15.46 -7.81
CA GLU A 58 -3.21 16.89 -8.08
C GLU A 58 -4.11 17.83 -7.23
N GLY A 59 -4.35 17.45 -5.97
CA GLY A 59 -5.13 18.27 -5.02
C GLY A 59 -6.66 18.11 -5.11
N ARG A 60 -7.18 17.23 -5.97
CA ARG A 60 -8.62 16.90 -6.08
C ARG A 60 -8.85 15.40 -5.87
N GLU A 61 -10.10 14.99 -5.76
CA GLU A 61 -10.45 13.56 -5.79
C GLU A 61 -10.03 12.95 -7.14
N ALA A 62 -9.43 11.77 -7.07
CA ALA A 62 -9.00 11.02 -8.25
C ALA A 62 -10.17 10.21 -8.81
N THR A 63 -10.22 10.08 -10.14
CA THR A 63 -11.19 9.18 -10.78
C THR A 63 -10.77 7.73 -10.65
N ARG A 64 -11.70 6.81 -10.94
CA ARG A 64 -11.43 5.38 -10.98
C ARG A 64 -10.29 5.05 -11.94
N GLU A 65 -10.29 5.66 -13.12
CA GLU A 65 -9.33 5.44 -14.20
C GLU A 65 -7.94 5.94 -13.80
N GLU A 66 -7.84 7.09 -13.14
CA GLU A 66 -6.56 7.65 -12.70
C GLU A 66 -5.87 6.78 -11.64
N VAL A 67 -6.65 6.23 -10.70
CA VAL A 67 -6.12 5.30 -9.70
C VAL A 67 -5.76 3.97 -10.36
N LEU A 68 -6.58 3.48 -11.28
CA LEU A 68 -6.30 2.24 -12.01
C LEU A 68 -5.03 2.36 -12.86
N GLU A 69 -4.80 3.51 -13.52
CA GLU A 69 -3.56 3.80 -14.25
C GLU A 69 -2.34 3.75 -13.33
N SER A 70 -2.47 4.32 -12.11
CA SER A 70 -1.43 4.26 -11.10
C SER A 70 -1.10 2.83 -10.65
N ILE A 71 -2.12 1.98 -10.47
CA ILE A 71 -1.93 0.57 -10.13
C ILE A 71 -1.29 -0.17 -11.31
N ASN A 72 -1.84 -0.04 -12.52
CA ASN A 72 -1.39 -0.77 -13.70
C ASN A 72 0.06 -0.44 -14.09
N SER A 73 0.49 0.82 -13.92
CA SER A 73 1.87 1.22 -14.18
C SER A 73 2.85 0.77 -13.09
N GLY A 74 2.38 0.49 -11.87
CA GLY A 74 3.21 0.01 -10.76
C GLY A 74 3.28 -1.50 -10.60
N TYR A 75 2.20 -2.18 -10.95
CA TYR A 75 2.03 -3.61 -10.73
C TYR A 75 3.15 -4.46 -11.35
N PRO A 76 3.65 -4.18 -12.57
CA PRO A 76 4.76 -4.95 -13.14
C PRO A 76 6.01 -4.97 -12.27
N ILE A 77 6.39 -3.85 -11.65
CA ILE A 77 7.56 -3.75 -10.77
C ILE A 77 7.38 -4.63 -9.51
N LEU A 78 6.18 -4.62 -8.93
CA LEU A 78 5.84 -5.46 -7.79
C LEU A 78 5.82 -6.95 -8.18
N LEU A 79 5.33 -7.26 -9.39
CA LEU A 79 5.28 -8.61 -9.92
C LEU A 79 6.67 -9.18 -10.14
N GLU A 80 7.60 -8.41 -10.70
CA GLU A 80 9.01 -8.81 -10.84
C GLU A 80 9.63 -9.15 -9.47
N ALA A 81 9.40 -8.31 -8.45
CA ALA A 81 9.88 -8.59 -7.10
C ALA A 81 9.25 -9.85 -6.50
N ALA A 82 7.93 -10.04 -6.67
CA ALA A 82 7.23 -11.23 -6.20
C ALA A 82 7.68 -12.51 -6.92
N GLN A 83 8.04 -12.43 -8.20
CA GLN A 83 8.58 -13.55 -8.96
C GLN A 83 9.94 -14.02 -8.42
N ILE A 84 10.79 -13.09 -7.98
CA ILE A 84 12.06 -13.40 -7.31
C ILE A 84 11.82 -14.13 -5.98
N ASP A 85 10.80 -13.71 -5.23
CA ASP A 85 10.42 -14.33 -3.95
C ASP A 85 9.68 -15.68 -4.11
N GLY A 86 9.18 -15.98 -5.32
CA GLY A 86 8.60 -17.26 -5.71
C GLY A 86 7.07 -17.29 -5.78
N ALA A 87 6.52 -18.45 -6.17
CA ALA A 87 5.11 -18.61 -6.54
C ALA A 87 4.10 -18.20 -5.45
N GLY A 88 4.43 -18.42 -4.17
CA GLY A 88 3.58 -18.00 -3.05
C GLY A 88 3.45 -16.47 -2.94
N ALA A 89 4.54 -15.75 -3.21
CA ALA A 89 4.54 -14.28 -3.19
C ALA A 89 3.74 -13.71 -4.36
N VAL A 90 3.85 -14.31 -5.56
CA VAL A 90 3.05 -13.95 -6.73
C VAL A 90 1.55 -14.07 -6.43
N LYS A 91 1.12 -15.22 -5.88
CA LYS A 91 -0.29 -15.42 -5.49
C LYS A 91 -0.75 -14.38 -4.47
N LYS A 92 0.07 -14.08 -3.46
CA LYS A 92 -0.26 -13.07 -2.45
C LYS A 92 -0.40 -11.67 -3.05
N LEU A 93 0.47 -11.31 -4.00
CA LEU A 93 0.41 -10.04 -4.71
C LEU A 93 -0.87 -9.91 -5.53
N GLU A 94 -1.30 -10.98 -6.21
CA GLU A 94 -2.55 -11.01 -6.97
C GLU A 94 -3.77 -10.81 -6.06
N GLU A 95 -3.83 -11.51 -4.92
CA GLU A 95 -4.88 -11.31 -3.91
C GLU A 95 -4.93 -9.85 -3.41
N MET A 96 -3.76 -9.25 -3.17
CA MET A 96 -3.67 -7.85 -2.74
C MET A 96 -4.09 -6.87 -3.84
N ARG A 97 -3.75 -7.14 -5.10
CA ARG A 97 -4.21 -6.34 -6.24
C ARG A 97 -5.72 -6.41 -6.36
N ASP A 98 -6.29 -7.59 -6.34
CA ASP A 98 -7.73 -7.78 -6.49
C ASP A 98 -8.50 -7.05 -5.38
N ARG A 99 -8.01 -7.16 -4.13
CA ARG A 99 -8.54 -6.38 -3.01
C ARG A 99 -8.39 -4.87 -3.20
N ALA A 100 -7.28 -4.39 -3.75
CA ALA A 100 -7.10 -2.96 -4.04
C ALA A 100 -8.05 -2.46 -5.14
N LEU A 101 -8.38 -3.31 -6.13
CA LEU A 101 -9.32 -2.98 -7.20
C LEU A 101 -10.76 -2.79 -6.70
N GLU A 102 -11.14 -3.50 -5.62
CA GLU A 102 -12.42 -3.29 -4.92
C GLU A 102 -12.51 -1.93 -4.22
N LEU A 103 -11.37 -1.28 -3.96
CA LEU A 103 -11.28 -0.03 -3.21
C LEU A 103 -11.10 1.20 -4.12
N LEU A 104 -11.22 1.03 -5.44
CA LEU A 104 -11.16 2.15 -6.38
C LEU A 104 -12.33 3.12 -6.15
N PRO A 105 -12.17 4.41 -6.49
CA PRO A 105 -13.26 5.38 -6.45
C PRO A 105 -14.50 4.85 -7.19
N VAL A 106 -15.66 4.93 -6.54
CA VAL A 106 -16.94 4.68 -7.21
C VAL A 106 -17.26 5.85 -8.12
N THR A 107 -17.73 5.57 -9.32
CA THR A 107 -18.25 6.61 -10.20
C THR A 107 -19.51 7.18 -9.58
N VAL A 108 -19.43 8.40 -9.03
CA VAL A 108 -20.63 9.13 -8.63
C VAL A 108 -21.20 9.75 -9.89
N THR A 109 -22.24 9.13 -10.45
CA THR A 109 -23.09 9.78 -11.46
C THR A 109 -23.81 10.91 -10.75
N VAL A 110 -23.53 12.16 -11.14
CA VAL A 110 -24.24 13.36 -10.70
C VAL A 110 -25.54 13.50 -11.48
#